data_AF-A0A661MLT4-F1
#
_entry.id   AF-A0A661MLT4-F1
#
_cell.length_a   1.000
_cell.length_b   1.000
_cell.length_c   1.000
_cell.angle_alpha   90.00
_cell.angle_beta   90.00
_cell.angle_gamma   90.00
#
_symmetry.space_group_name_H-M   'P 1'
#
loop_
_entity.id
_entity.type
_entity.pdbx_description
1 polymer ?
#
loop_
_entity_poly.entity_id
_entity_poly.type
_entity_poly.pdbx_seq_one_letter_code
_entity_poly.pdbx_strand_id
1 'polypeptide(L)'
;MQCKYHPDRKAEQFCSTCYAPLCSECAEEVRPGVYTCFQCAMVREVSEGGSRLKEKRSRDSHKKRKRPWGPFQYFLVVSSVLILVMWGVILFGGHPAPASKVSLAKGGRVLLFMVDGALKRYAHYESNRYPDSLADLVPKYLAFKQNELGFLDQLVYRKDPVKGYKLSLRH
;
A
#
# COMPACT_ATOMS: atom_id res chain seq x y z
N MET A 1 7.41 10.35 -58.95
CA MET A 1 7.17 9.24 -58.00
C MET A 1 6.59 9.87 -56.74
N GLN A 2 5.41 9.43 -56.30
CA GLN A 2 4.72 10.02 -55.14
C GLN A 2 5.04 9.24 -53.87
N CYS A 3 5.01 9.93 -52.73
CA CYS A 3 5.19 9.28 -51.44
C CYS A 3 4.01 8.32 -51.16
N LYS A 4 4.32 7.13 -50.64
CA LYS A 4 3.29 6.15 -50.27
C LYS A 4 2.26 6.69 -49.26
N TYR A 5 2.70 7.57 -48.36
CA TYR A 5 1.87 8.10 -47.27
C TYR A 5 1.23 9.45 -47.61
N HIS A 6 1.72 10.13 -48.65
CA HIS A 6 1.23 11.44 -49.07
C HIS A 6 1.16 11.50 -50.60
N PRO A 7 -0.05 11.45 -51.19
CA PRO A 7 -0.19 11.51 -52.66
C PRO A 7 0.24 12.86 -53.24
N ASP A 8 0.19 13.93 -52.43
CA ASP A 8 0.51 15.29 -52.85
C ASP A 8 2.02 15.61 -52.86
N ARG A 9 2.87 14.69 -52.36
CA ARG A 9 4.31 14.94 -52.20
C ARG A 9 5.15 14.01 -53.08
N LYS A 10 6.22 14.56 -53.65
CA LYS A 10 7.21 13.79 -54.40
C LYS A 10 8.08 12.97 -53.45
N ALA A 11 8.34 11.73 -53.83
CA ALA A 11 9.26 10.86 -53.12
C ALA A 11 10.70 11.13 -53.56
N GLU A 12 11.59 11.24 -52.58
CA GLU A 12 13.02 11.52 -52.76
C GLU A 12 13.88 10.31 -52.38
N GLN A 13 13.40 9.47 -51.46
CA GLN A 13 14.14 8.35 -50.90
C GLN A 13 13.31 7.05 -50.93
N PHE A 14 13.99 5.91 -50.85
CA PHE A 14 13.35 4.59 -50.77
C PHE A 14 13.66 3.91 -49.44
N CYS A 15 12.67 3.22 -48.88
CA CYS A 15 12.90 2.38 -47.70
C CYS A 15 13.78 1.18 -48.04
N SER A 16 14.90 1.01 -47.34
CA SER A 16 15.79 -0.16 -47.53
C SER A 16 15.17 -1.53 -47.19
N THR A 17 14.04 -1.57 -46.47
CA THR A 17 13.39 -2.82 -46.05
C THR A 17 12.19 -3.18 -46.92
N CYS A 18 11.35 -2.20 -47.28
CA CYS A 18 10.10 -2.43 -48.02
C CYS A 18 10.05 -1.77 -49.39
N TYR A 19 11.13 -1.08 -49.79
CA TYR A 19 11.29 -0.37 -51.06
C TYR A 19 10.17 0.62 -51.38
N ALA A 20 9.43 1.06 -50.36
CA ALA A 20 8.39 2.06 -50.53
C ALA A 20 9.03 3.44 -50.82
N PRO A 21 8.45 4.22 -51.76
CA PRO A 21 8.88 5.59 -52.02
C PRO A 21 8.42 6.52 -50.89
N LEU A 22 9.36 7.30 -50.34
CA LEU A 22 9.18 8.18 -49.18
C LEU A 22 9.60 9.61 -49.52
N CYS A 23 8.87 10.59 -48.98
CA CYS A 23 9.33 11.97 -48.93
C CYS A 23 10.34 12.16 -47.78
N SER A 24 11.07 13.28 -47.79
CA SER A 24 12.07 13.63 -46.78
C SER A 24 11.54 13.60 -45.34
N GLU A 25 10.27 13.93 -45.13
CA GLU A 25 9.63 13.86 -43.80
C GLU A 25 9.27 12.42 -43.36
N CYS A 26 9.09 11.49 -44.30
CA CYS A 26 8.72 10.10 -43.98
C CYS A 26 9.94 9.15 -43.91
N ALA A 27 11.13 9.64 -44.24
CA ALA A 27 12.35 8.88 -44.32
C ALA A 27 13.22 9.14 -43.08
N GLU A 28 13.38 8.12 -42.24
CA GLU A 28 14.25 8.17 -41.07
C GLU A 28 15.63 7.59 -41.44
N GLU A 29 16.70 8.31 -41.08
CA GLU A 29 18.07 7.88 -41.33
C GLU A 29 18.56 7.00 -40.17
N VAL A 30 18.64 5.69 -40.42
CA VAL A 30 19.08 4.72 -39.40
C VAL A 30 20.61 4.59 -39.36
N ARG A 31 21.27 4.81 -40.50
CA ARG A 31 22.73 4.81 -40.70
C ARG A 31 23.05 5.80 -41.83
N PRO A 32 24.27 6.37 -41.89
CA PRO A 32 24.64 7.30 -42.96
C PRO A 32 24.33 6.71 -44.34
N GLY A 33 23.38 7.34 -45.05
CA GLY A 33 22.94 6.93 -46.40
C GLY A 33 21.93 5.76 -46.47
N VAL A 34 21.37 5.31 -45.34
CA VAL A 34 20.34 4.26 -45.29
C VAL A 34 19.04 4.79 -44.70
N TYR A 35 18.05 5.00 -45.58
CA TYR A 35 16.73 5.48 -45.20
C TYR A 35 15.74 4.32 -44.98
N THR A 36 14.86 4.47 -43.99
CA THR A 36 13.77 3.54 -43.70
C THR A 36 12.46 4.28 -43.43
N CYS A 37 11.31 3.66 -43.68
CA CYS A 37 10.04 4.20 -43.24
C CYS A 37 9.82 3.94 -41.75
N PHE A 38 9.04 4.80 -41.09
CA PHE A 38 8.68 4.68 -39.67
C PHE A 38 8.22 3.27 -39.26
N GLN A 39 7.39 2.61 -40.08
CA GLN A 39 6.89 1.28 -39.77
C GLN A 39 8.00 0.22 -39.75
N CYS A 40 8.99 0.33 -40.65
CA CYS A 40 10.13 -0.58 -40.70
C CYS A 40 11.18 -0.26 -39.61
N ALA A 41 11.36 1.03 -39.29
CA ALA A 41 12.22 1.46 -38.20
C ALA A 41 11.71 0.92 -36.85
N MET A 42 10.41 1.07 -36.57
CA MET A 42 9.78 0.57 -35.35
C MET A 42 9.92 -0.96 -35.19
N VAL A 43 9.71 -1.72 -36.26
CA VAL A 43 9.86 -3.19 -36.22
C VAL A 43 11.30 -3.61 -35.94
N ARG A 44 12.28 -2.87 -36.47
CA ARG A 44 13.71 -3.12 -36.18
C ARG A 44 14.04 -2.86 -34.72
N GLU A 45 13.59 -1.75 -34.14
CA GLU A 45 13.84 -1.44 -32.73
C GLU A 45 13.24 -2.49 -31.78
N VAL A 46 12.01 -2.94 -32.05
CA VAL A 46 11.37 -3.99 -31.24
C VAL A 46 12.07 -5.34 -31.40
N SER A 47 12.50 -5.68 -32.62
CA SER A 47 13.25 -6.91 -32.90
C SER A 47 14.65 -6.89 -32.28
N GLU A 48 15.35 -5.76 -32.33
CA GLU A 48 16.65 -5.56 -31.68
C GLU A 48 16.53 -5.57 -30.15
N GLY A 49 15.48 -4.98 -29.59
CA GLY A 49 15.16 -5.06 -28.16
C GLY A 49 14.85 -6.48 -27.70
N GLY A 50 14.06 -7.24 -28.47
CA GLY A 50 13.72 -8.63 -28.18
C GLY A 50 14.91 -9.59 -28.33
N SER A 51 15.76 -9.37 -29.33
CA SER A 51 16.97 -10.18 -29.55
C SER A 51 18.05 -9.87 -28.51
N ARG A 52 18.23 -8.62 -28.05
CA ARG A 52 19.11 -8.31 -26.90
C ARG A 52 18.68 -9.01 -25.61
N LEU A 53 17.37 -9.13 -25.36
CA LEU A 53 16.85 -9.87 -24.20
C LEU A 53 17.09 -11.38 -24.32
N LYS A 54 16.93 -11.95 -25.52
CA LYS A 54 17.15 -13.38 -25.78
C LYS A 54 18.63 -13.76 -25.77
N GLU A 55 19.51 -12.91 -26.30
CA GLU A 55 20.97 -13.12 -26.33
C GLU A 55 21.61 -12.94 -24.94
N LYS A 56 21.07 -12.06 -24.09
CA LYS A 56 21.47 -11.96 -22.68
C LYS A 56 21.09 -13.23 -21.91
N ARG A 57 19.93 -13.82 -22.21
CA ARG A 57 19.46 -15.06 -21.59
C ARG A 57 20.23 -16.31 -22.03
N SER A 58 20.73 -16.35 -23.26
CA SER A 58 21.58 -17.47 -23.74
C SER A 58 23.05 -17.35 -23.35
N ARG A 59 23.56 -16.14 -23.05
CA ARG A 59 24.90 -15.95 -22.48
C ARG A 59 24.99 -16.22 -20.99
N ASP A 60 23.92 -16.01 -20.22
CA ASP A 60 23.87 -16.32 -18.79
C ASP A 60 23.82 -17.83 -18.47
N SER A 61 23.39 -18.68 -19.40
CA SER A 61 23.41 -20.15 -19.20
C SER A 61 24.81 -20.76 -19.33
N HIS A 62 25.74 -20.11 -20.04
CA HIS A 62 27.10 -20.62 -20.31
C HIS A 62 28.22 -19.99 -19.47
N LYS A 63 27.94 -18.98 -18.63
CA LYS A 63 28.93 -18.36 -17.74
C LYS A 63 28.39 -18.22 -16.32
N LYS A 64 28.31 -19.33 -15.58
CA LYS A 64 28.30 -19.33 -14.11
C LYS A 64 29.65 -18.87 -13.55
N ARG A 65 30.12 -17.67 -13.91
CA ARG A 65 31.11 -16.97 -13.09
C ARG A 65 30.32 -16.37 -11.94
N LYS A 66 30.52 -16.94 -10.74
CA LYS A 66 30.00 -16.42 -9.48
C LYS A 66 30.34 -14.94 -9.40
N ARG A 67 29.39 -14.06 -9.75
CA ARG A 67 29.53 -12.64 -9.48
C ARG A 67 29.64 -12.51 -7.96
N PRO A 68 30.65 -11.79 -7.44
CA PRO A 68 30.72 -11.55 -6.01
C PRO A 68 29.41 -10.87 -5.61
N TRP A 69 28.78 -11.39 -4.57
CA TRP A 69 27.53 -10.85 -4.08
C TRP A 69 27.72 -9.39 -3.72
N GLY A 70 26.89 -8.52 -4.29
CA GLY A 70 26.91 -7.10 -3.96
C GLY A 70 26.45 -6.89 -2.51
N PRO A 71 26.88 -5.81 -1.84
CA PRO A 71 26.44 -5.50 -0.47
C PRO A 71 24.91 -5.41 -0.35
N PHE A 72 24.22 -5.03 -1.43
CA PHE A 72 22.76 -5.00 -1.50
C PHE A 72 22.12 -6.39 -1.40
N GLN A 73 22.74 -7.43 -1.95
CA GLN A 73 22.23 -8.80 -1.84
C GLN A 73 22.35 -9.33 -0.42
N TYR A 74 23.44 -9.00 0.28
CA TYR A 74 23.57 -9.28 1.71
C TYR A 74 22.49 -8.57 2.53
N PHE A 75 22.24 -7.29 2.27
CA PHE A 75 21.18 -6.53 2.94
C PHE A 75 19.79 -7.17 2.74
N LEU A 76 19.46 -7.56 1.51
CA LEU A 76 18.19 -8.22 1.20
C LEU A 76 18.04 -9.57 1.91
N VAL A 77 19.10 -10.39 1.94
CA VAL A 77 19.06 -11.69 2.60
C VAL A 77 18.93 -11.52 4.11
N VAL A 78 19.68 -10.61 4.73
CA VAL A 78 19.58 -10.33 6.17
C VAL A 78 18.18 -9.81 6.52
N SER A 79 17.64 -8.87 5.75
CA SER A 79 16.28 -8.37 5.95
C SER A 79 15.23 -9.47 5.82
N SER A 80 15.36 -10.35 4.83
CA SER A 80 14.44 -11.48 4.64
C SER A 80 14.51 -12.46 5.81
N VAL A 81 15.71 -12.78 6.30
CA VAL A 81 15.90 -13.65 7.46
C VAL A 81 15.27 -13.04 8.72
N LEU A 82 15.46 -11.73 8.97
CA LEU A 82 14.85 -11.04 10.11
C LEU A 82 13.32 -11.08 10.07
N ILE A 83 12.72 -10.88 8.90
CA ILE A 83 11.27 -10.99 8.72
C ILE A 83 10.81 -12.42 9.04
N LEU A 84 11.47 -13.44 8.49
CA LEU A 84 11.10 -14.84 8.76
C LEU A 84 11.23 -15.21 10.24
N VAL A 85 12.27 -14.73 10.93
CA VAL A 85 12.44 -14.93 12.37
C VAL A 85 11.31 -14.24 13.14
N MET A 86 10.96 -13.00 12.79
CA MET A 86 9.85 -12.29 13.43
C MET A 86 8.52 -13.04 13.24
N TRP A 87 8.24 -13.50 12.03
CA TRP A 87 7.06 -14.33 11.74
C TRP A 87 7.09 -15.66 12.47
N GLY A 88 8.25 -16.31 12.56
CA GLY A 88 8.46 -17.53 13.35
C GLY A 88 8.15 -17.31 14.82
N VAL A 89 8.62 -16.20 15.41
CA VAL A 89 8.32 -15.83 16.81
C VAL A 89 6.83 -15.53 16.99
N ILE A 90 6.15 -14.90 16.03
CA ILE A 90 4.70 -14.67 16.09
C ILE A 90 3.93 -15.99 16.05
N LEU A 91 4.33 -16.93 15.17
CA LEU A 91 3.66 -18.22 15.00
C LEU A 91 3.94 -19.20 16.16
N PHE A 92 5.18 -19.27 16.65
CA PHE A 92 5.56 -20.15 17.78
C PHE A 92 5.29 -19.51 19.15
N GLY A 93 5.30 -18.19 19.24
CA GLY A 93 5.13 -17.44 20.50
C GLY A 93 3.71 -17.42 21.04
N GLY A 94 2.76 -18.10 20.38
CA GLY A 94 1.44 -18.39 20.94
C GLY A 94 0.67 -17.16 21.44
N HIS A 95 1.02 -15.96 20.99
CA HIS A 95 0.22 -14.78 21.26
C HIS A 95 -0.91 -14.80 20.25
N PRO A 96 -2.15 -15.17 20.64
CA PRO A 96 -3.27 -15.01 19.75
C PRO A 96 -3.22 -13.58 19.23
N ALA A 97 -3.32 -13.43 17.90
CA ALA A 97 -3.45 -12.13 17.24
C ALA A 97 -4.36 -11.26 18.11
N PRO A 98 -3.98 -10.02 18.46
CA PRO A 98 -4.73 -9.22 19.41
C PRO A 98 -6.15 -9.18 18.91
N ALA A 99 -7.00 -9.96 19.58
CA ALA A 99 -8.36 -10.15 19.13
C ALA A 99 -8.94 -8.74 19.12
N SER A 100 -9.40 -8.30 17.96
CA SER A 100 -10.11 -7.04 17.74
C SER A 100 -11.46 -6.99 18.48
N LYS A 101 -11.59 -7.78 19.54
CA LYS A 101 -12.70 -7.87 20.47
C LYS A 101 -12.08 -7.61 21.84
N VAL A 102 -11.98 -6.33 22.17
CA VAL A 102 -11.68 -5.85 23.53
C VAL A 102 -12.60 -6.61 24.47
N SER A 103 -12.04 -7.54 25.24
CA SER A 103 -12.79 -8.35 26.19
C SER A 103 -13.07 -7.47 27.40
N LEU A 104 -14.15 -6.68 27.31
CA LEU A 104 -14.65 -5.80 28.38
C LEU A 104 -14.84 -6.57 29.70
N ALA A 105 -15.15 -7.87 29.62
CA ALA A 105 -15.31 -8.76 30.77
C ALA A 105 -14.00 -9.07 31.54
N LYS A 106 -12.82 -8.97 30.91
CA LYS A 106 -11.53 -9.32 31.54
C LYS A 106 -10.69 -8.09 31.91
N GLY A 107 -11.08 -6.91 31.43
CA GLY A 107 -10.33 -5.66 31.58
C GLY A 107 -11.19 -4.53 32.12
N GLY A 108 -11.61 -4.59 33.39
CA GLY A 108 -12.35 -3.50 34.03
C GLY A 108 -11.66 -2.13 33.93
N ARG A 109 -10.32 -2.10 33.83
CA ARG A 109 -9.56 -0.89 33.55
C ARG A 109 -9.85 -0.29 32.17
N VAL A 110 -10.04 -1.13 31.15
CA VAL A 110 -10.38 -0.69 29.79
C VAL A 110 -11.79 -0.12 29.75
N LEU A 111 -12.73 -0.74 30.45
CA LEU A 111 -14.08 -0.19 30.63
C LEU A 111 -14.04 1.18 31.32
N LEU A 112 -13.22 1.32 32.38
CA LEU A 112 -13.02 2.60 33.08
C LEU A 112 -12.46 3.68 32.16
N PHE A 113 -11.43 3.37 31.35
CA PHE A 113 -10.87 4.32 30.37
C PHE A 113 -11.88 4.71 29.28
N MET A 114 -12.67 3.75 28.81
CA MET A 114 -13.67 3.98 27.77
C MET A 114 -14.80 4.90 28.27
N VAL A 115 -15.29 4.65 29.49
CA VAL A 115 -16.34 5.45 30.12
C VAL A 115 -15.81 6.83 30.53
N ASP A 116 -14.57 6.92 31.04
CA ASP A 116 -13.91 8.21 31.32
C ASP A 116 -13.78 9.09 30.06
N GLY A 117 -13.39 8.48 28.94
CA GLY A 117 -13.35 9.17 27.64
C GLY A 117 -14.72 9.63 27.16
N ALA A 118 -15.77 8.82 27.37
CA ALA A 118 -17.13 9.20 27.02
C ALA A 118 -17.66 10.34 27.91
N LEU A 119 -17.38 10.33 29.21
CA LEU A 119 -17.73 11.40 30.15
C LEU A 119 -17.07 12.73 29.78
N LYS A 120 -15.79 12.71 29.39
CA LYS A 120 -15.08 13.90 28.91
C LYS A 120 -15.68 14.47 27.63
N ARG A 121 -16.08 13.60 26.68
CA ARG A 121 -16.77 14.04 25.46
C ARG A 121 -18.14 14.63 25.79
N TYR A 122 -18.91 13.99 26.66
CA TYR A 122 -20.20 14.52 27.11
C TYR A 122 -20.02 15.92 27.72
N ALA A 123 -19.07 16.09 28.65
CA ALA A 123 -18.79 17.38 29.26
C ALA A 123 -18.38 18.44 28.23
N HIS A 124 -17.60 18.06 27.20
CA HIS A 124 -17.20 18.98 26.14
C HIS A 124 -18.39 19.48 25.30
N TYR A 125 -19.35 18.61 24.97
CA TYR A 125 -20.50 18.98 24.13
C TYR A 125 -21.67 19.57 24.93
N GLU A 126 -21.84 19.20 26.19
CA GLU A 126 -22.97 19.58 27.03
C GLU A 126 -22.62 20.66 28.07
N SER A 127 -21.77 21.63 27.70
CA SER A 127 -21.42 22.81 28.51
C SER A 127 -20.79 22.50 29.88
N ASN A 128 -19.88 21.54 29.92
CA ASN A 128 -19.16 21.09 31.13
C ASN A 128 -20.06 20.49 32.22
N ARG A 129 -21.25 20.00 31.83
CA ARG A 129 -22.16 19.26 32.71
C ARG A 129 -21.86 17.77 32.61
N TYR A 130 -22.07 17.07 33.72
CA TYR A 130 -21.94 15.61 33.79
C TYR A 130 -23.32 14.97 33.96
N PRO A 131 -23.57 13.82 33.31
CA PRO A 131 -24.87 13.16 33.35
C PRO A 131 -25.15 12.60 34.75
N ASP A 132 -26.43 12.45 35.08
CA ASP A 132 -26.85 11.94 36.40
C ASP A 132 -26.73 10.42 36.46
N SER A 133 -26.87 9.73 35.33
CA SER A 133 -26.61 8.29 35.22
C SER A 133 -25.63 7.95 34.10
N LEU A 134 -24.86 6.87 34.27
CA LEU A 134 -23.99 6.35 33.20
C LEU A 134 -24.79 5.83 32.00
N ALA A 135 -26.07 5.52 32.18
CA ALA A 135 -26.98 5.09 31.12
C ALA A 135 -27.28 6.23 30.13
N ASP A 136 -27.24 7.49 30.58
CA ASP A 136 -27.51 8.66 29.72
C ASP A 136 -26.41 8.89 28.66
N LEU A 137 -25.26 8.23 28.81
CA LEU A 137 -24.20 8.25 27.78
C LEU A 137 -24.49 7.26 26.63
N VAL A 138 -25.39 6.30 26.80
CA VAL A 138 -25.77 5.32 25.78
C VAL A 138 -27.03 5.82 25.05
N PRO A 139 -27.11 5.76 23.71
CA PRO A 139 -26.09 5.27 22.76
C PRO A 139 -25.15 6.36 22.24
N LYS A 140 -25.41 7.64 22.56
CA LYS A 140 -24.81 8.79 21.87
C LYS A 140 -23.29 8.91 22.06
N TYR A 141 -22.76 8.53 23.22
CA TYR A 141 -21.34 8.65 23.57
C TYR A 141 -20.69 7.30 23.92
N LEU A 142 -21.50 6.28 24.24
CA LEU A 142 -21.09 4.90 24.43
C LEU A 142 -21.93 3.99 23.52
N ALA A 143 -21.26 3.33 22.57
CA ALA A 143 -21.89 2.38 21.65
C ALA A 143 -22.13 1.01 22.30
N PHE A 144 -22.78 0.98 23.48
CA PHE A 144 -23.17 -0.26 24.14
C PHE A 144 -24.53 -0.75 23.62
N LYS A 145 -24.66 -2.07 23.45
CA LYS A 145 -25.97 -2.72 23.25
C LYS A 145 -26.68 -2.83 24.61
N GLN A 146 -28.02 -2.94 24.63
CA GLN A 146 -28.77 -3.08 25.88
C GLN A 146 -28.28 -4.24 26.78
N ASN A 147 -27.79 -5.33 26.18
CA ASN A 147 -27.22 -6.48 26.91
C ASN A 147 -25.85 -6.20 27.56
N GLU A 148 -25.20 -5.09 27.23
CA GLU A 148 -23.88 -4.70 27.75
C GLU A 148 -23.99 -3.62 28.85
N LEU A 149 -25.21 -3.13 29.14
CA LEU A 149 -25.45 -2.18 30.23
C LEU A 149 -25.09 -2.76 31.60
N GLY A 150 -25.19 -4.08 31.79
CA GLY A 150 -24.78 -4.75 33.02
C GLY A 150 -23.27 -4.65 33.32
N PHE A 151 -22.43 -4.29 32.33
CA PHE A 151 -21.02 -3.99 32.59
C PHE A 151 -20.83 -2.62 33.28
N LEU A 152 -21.76 -1.66 33.10
CA LEU A 152 -21.70 -0.37 33.77
C LEU A 152 -21.93 -0.50 35.29
N ASP A 153 -22.60 -1.55 35.76
CA ASP A 153 -22.78 -1.84 37.19
C ASP A 153 -21.47 -2.21 37.91
N GLN A 154 -20.42 -2.55 37.15
CA GLN A 154 -19.06 -2.74 37.65
C GLN A 154 -18.36 -1.41 37.93
N LEU A 155 -18.94 -0.27 37.57
CA LEU A 155 -18.39 1.06 37.79
C LEU A 155 -19.22 1.80 38.85
N VAL A 156 -18.53 2.32 39.86
CA VAL A 156 -19.10 3.27 40.81
C VAL A 156 -18.87 4.66 40.26
N TYR A 157 -19.94 5.29 39.82
CA TYR A 157 -19.96 6.69 39.40
C TYR A 157 -20.57 7.56 40.49
N ARG A 158 -19.88 8.65 40.85
CA ARG A 158 -20.42 9.73 41.68
C ARG A 158 -20.13 11.06 41.03
N LYS A 159 -21.17 11.86 40.82
CA LYS A 159 -21.06 13.25 40.40
C LYS A 159 -20.56 14.09 41.58
N ASP A 160 -19.43 14.75 41.42
CA ASP A 160 -18.83 15.60 42.46
C ASP A 160 -18.86 17.05 41.96
N PRO A 161 -19.62 17.97 42.57
CA PRO A 161 -19.76 19.34 42.07
C PRO A 161 -18.44 20.15 42.13
N VAL A 162 -17.47 19.71 42.95
CA VAL A 162 -16.17 20.38 43.12
C VAL A 162 -15.07 19.80 42.22
N LYS A 163 -15.16 18.51 41.84
CA LYS A 163 -14.14 17.81 41.04
C LYS A 163 -14.65 17.33 39.67
N GLY A 164 -15.92 17.58 39.34
CA GLY A 164 -16.62 17.10 38.16
C GLY A 164 -17.28 15.74 38.39
N TYR A 165 -16.48 14.67 38.44
CA TYR A 165 -16.96 13.31 38.68
C TYR A 165 -15.87 12.43 39.32
N LYS A 166 -16.30 11.38 40.01
CA LYS A 166 -15.46 10.25 40.41
C LYS A 166 -15.98 8.99 39.74
N LEU A 167 -15.10 8.32 39.02
CA LEU A 167 -15.35 7.02 38.41
C LEU A 167 -14.34 6.03 39.01
N SER A 168 -14.83 4.99 39.68
CA SER A 168 -14.00 3.93 40.25
C SER A 168 -14.57 2.56 39.92
N LEU A 169 -13.71 1.54 39.84
CA LEU A 169 -14.17 0.16 39.72
C LEU A 169 -14.81 -0.30 41.03
N ARG A 170 -15.97 -0.95 40.94
CA ARG A 170 -16.61 -1.66 42.04
C ARG A 170 -15.78 -2.92 42.27
N HIS A 171 -15.06 -2.96 43.39
CA HIS A 171 -14.17 -4.05 43.74
C HIS A 171 -14.93 -5.29 44.23
#